data_AF-A0A7K7G1B1-F1
#
_entry.id   AF-A0A7K7G1B1-F1
#
_cell.length_a   1.000
_cell.length_b   1.000
_cell.length_c   1.000
_cell.angle_alpha   90.00
_cell.angle_beta   90.00
_cell.angle_gamma   90.00
#
_symmetry.space_group_name_H-M   'P 1'
#
loop_
_entity.id
_entity.type
_entity.pdbx_description
1 polymer ?
#
loop_
_entity_poly.entity_id
_entity_poly.type
_entity_poly.pdbx_seq_one_letter_code
_entity_poly.pdbx_strand_id
1 'polypeptide(L)'
;MDARFTRGKSPLLERALGRPRCEISLSAFALLFSELVQYCQNRVYSVAELQARLARLGHQVGLRVLDALVAREKSGRRETKVLNILLFVKGPVWR
;
A
#
# COMPACT_ATOMS: atom_id res chain seq x y z
N MET A 1 20.36 -19.60 32.57
CA MET A 1 20.18 -18.22 32.06
C MET A 1 21.24 -17.96 31.00
N ASP A 2 20.83 -17.29 29.93
CA ASP A 2 21.64 -16.62 28.91
C ASP A 2 22.22 -17.43 27.74
N ALA A 3 21.31 -17.88 26.86
CA ALA A 3 21.66 -18.02 25.45
C ALA A 3 21.87 -16.61 24.87
N ARG A 4 23.14 -16.17 24.80
CA ARG A 4 23.54 -14.99 24.04
C ARG A 4 23.21 -15.23 22.57
N PHE A 5 22.07 -14.72 22.11
CA PHE A 5 21.80 -14.53 20.69
C PHE A 5 22.95 -13.70 20.14
N THR A 6 23.87 -14.34 19.43
CA THR A 6 24.90 -13.62 18.68
C THR A 6 24.14 -12.76 17.66
N ARG A 7 24.21 -11.45 17.85
CA ARG A 7 23.61 -10.41 17.01
C ARG A 7 24.34 -10.34 15.65
N GLY A 8 24.59 -11.48 15.02
CA GLY A 8 24.91 -11.55 13.61
C GLY A 8 23.64 -11.21 12.86
N LYS A 9 23.65 -10.12 12.09
CA LYS A 9 22.58 -9.75 11.17
C LYS A 9 22.31 -10.97 10.29
N SER A 10 21.22 -11.68 10.52
CA SER A 10 20.93 -12.85 9.70
C SER A 10 20.59 -12.33 8.30
N PRO A 11 21.27 -12.81 7.25
CA PRO A 11 21.05 -12.34 5.88
C PRO A 11 19.61 -12.59 5.41
N LEU A 12 18.90 -13.51 6.09
CA LEU A 12 17.47 -13.77 5.92
C LEU A 12 16.58 -12.59 6.36
N LEU A 13 16.97 -11.85 7.40
CA LEU A 13 16.23 -10.68 7.90
C LEU A 13 16.57 -9.40 7.12
N GLU A 14 17.71 -9.35 6.42
CA GLU A 14 18.07 -8.23 5.54
C GLU A 14 17.43 -8.34 4.15
N ARG A 15 16.92 -9.53 3.79
CA ARG A 15 16.29 -9.75 2.48
C ARG A 15 14.91 -9.08 2.44
N ALA A 16 14.68 -8.28 1.39
CA ALA A 16 13.37 -7.71 1.12
C ALA A 16 12.28 -8.80 1.09
N LEU A 17 11.12 -8.50 1.66
CA LEU A 17 9.98 -9.41 1.67
C LEU A 17 9.56 -9.72 0.22
N GLY A 18 9.45 -11.00 -0.11
CA GLY A 18 8.97 -11.43 -1.43
C GLY A 18 7.55 -10.93 -1.71
N ARG A 19 7.24 -10.67 -2.99
CA ARG A 19 5.85 -10.41 -3.41
C ARG A 19 5.07 -11.73 -3.25
N PRO A 20 3.97 -11.77 -2.48
CA PRO A 20 3.13 -12.95 -2.39
C PRO A 20 2.57 -13.24 -3.77
N ARG A 21 2.73 -14.49 -4.20
CA ARG A 21 2.18 -15.01 -5.46
C ARG A 21 0.69 -15.27 -5.27
N CYS A 22 -0.10 -14.21 -5.23
CA CYS A 22 -1.55 -14.27 -5.37
C CYS A 22 -1.92 -13.38 -6.54
N GLU A 23 -2.07 -13.98 -7.71
CA GLU A 23 -2.54 -13.30 -8.90
C GLU A 23 -4.07 -13.36 -8.90
N ILE A 24 -4.69 -12.18 -8.80
CA ILE A 24 -6.15 -12.03 -8.81
C ILE A 24 -6.53 -11.48 -10.19
N SER A 25 -7.66 -11.92 -10.74
CA SER A 25 -8.15 -11.38 -12.00
C SER A 25 -8.42 -9.88 -11.87
N LEU A 26 -8.05 -9.10 -12.89
CA LEU A 26 -8.32 -7.67 -12.93
C LEU A 26 -9.82 -7.38 -12.81
N SER A 27 -10.65 -8.24 -13.41
CA SER A 27 -12.11 -8.15 -13.36
C SER A 27 -12.66 -8.23 -11.94
N ALA A 28 -12.07 -9.04 -11.05
CA ALA A 28 -12.54 -9.12 -9.67
C ALA A 28 -12.38 -7.76 -8.94
N PHE A 29 -11.26 -7.08 -9.15
CA PHE A 29 -11.07 -5.72 -8.61
C PHE A 29 -12.04 -4.71 -9.24
N ALA A 30 -12.19 -4.73 -10.57
CA ALA A 30 -13.07 -3.79 -11.28
C ALA A 30 -14.54 -3.90 -10.82
N LEU A 31 -15.05 -5.13 -10.68
CA LEU A 31 -16.41 -5.37 -10.21
C LEU A 31 -16.59 -4.94 -8.76
N LEU A 32 -15.65 -5.29 -7.87
CA LEU A 32 -15.70 -4.86 -6.46
C LEU A 32 -15.63 -3.33 -6.33
N PHE A 33 -14.79 -2.68 -7.12
CA PHE A 33 -14.69 -1.22 -7.12
C PHE A 33 -15.96 -0.56 -7.66
N SER A 34 -16.59 -1.13 -8.71
CA SER A 34 -17.87 -0.66 -9.23
C SER A 34 -18.96 -0.67 -8.14
N GLU A 35 -19.12 -1.80 -7.44
CA GLU A 35 -20.08 -1.91 -6.34
C GLU A 35 -19.77 -0.94 -5.18
N LEU A 36 -18.49 -0.72 -4.88
CA LEU A 36 -18.07 0.26 -3.86
C LEU A 36 -18.47 1.68 -4.25
N VAL A 37 -18.32 2.05 -5.53
CA VAL A 37 -18.75 3.36 -6.05
C VAL A 37 -20.26 3.51 -5.95
N GLN A 38 -21.02 2.50 -6.40
CA GLN A 38 -22.50 2.51 -6.32
C GLN A 38 -22.98 2.58 -4.86
N TYR A 39 -22.37 1.80 -3.96
CA TYR A 39 -22.64 1.85 -2.53
C TYR A 39 -22.41 3.25 -1.93
N CYS A 40 -21.36 3.94 -2.38
CA CYS A 40 -21.09 5.30 -1.93
C CYS A 40 -22.07 6.31 -2.51
N GLN A 41 -22.40 6.19 -3.80
CA GLN A 41 -23.33 7.06 -4.50
C GLN A 41 -24.73 7.03 -3.87
N ASN A 42 -25.20 5.85 -3.45
CA ASN A 42 -26.52 5.69 -2.81
C ASN A 42 -26.61 6.33 -1.40
N ARG A 43 -25.52 6.87 -0.86
CA ARG A 43 -25.41 7.39 0.51
C ARG A 43 -24.90 8.82 0.60
N VAL A 44 -24.82 9.52 -0.53
CA VAL A 44 -24.32 10.89 -0.65
C VAL A 44 -25.22 11.71 -1.54
N TYR A 45 -25.22 13.03 -1.37
CA TYR A 45 -26.12 13.93 -2.08
C TYR A 45 -25.43 14.68 -3.22
N SER A 46 -24.09 14.61 -3.31
CA SER A 46 -23.30 15.27 -4.35
C SER A 46 -22.10 14.44 -4.80
N VAL A 47 -21.61 14.76 -6.00
CA VAL A 47 -20.38 14.16 -6.55
C VAL A 47 -19.16 14.50 -5.67
N ALA A 48 -19.11 15.69 -5.08
CA ALA A 48 -18.03 16.09 -4.19
C ALA A 48 -17.98 15.21 -2.93
N GLU A 49 -19.14 14.92 -2.33
CA GLU A 49 -19.23 14.00 -1.19
C GLU A 49 -18.85 12.57 -1.56
N LEU A 50 -19.26 12.11 -2.76
CA LEU A 50 -18.86 10.81 -3.31
C LEU A 50 -17.34 10.70 -3.40
N GLN A 51 -16.69 11.68 -4.03
CA GLN A 51 -15.24 11.74 -4.18
C GLN A 51 -14.54 11.77 -2.82
N ALA A 52 -15.03 12.57 -1.87
CA ALA A 52 -14.48 12.63 -0.52
C ALA A 52 -14.59 11.29 0.21
N ARG A 53 -15.71 10.56 0.05
CA ARG A 53 -15.92 9.25 0.67
C ARG A 53 -14.99 8.19 0.06
N LEU A 54 -14.86 8.16 -1.26
CA LEU A 54 -13.92 7.29 -1.96
C LEU A 54 -12.48 7.59 -1.57
N ALA A 55 -12.11 8.87 -1.45
CA ALA A 55 -10.77 9.27 -1.02
C ALA A 55 -10.45 8.81 0.42
N ARG A 56 -11.42 8.85 1.35
CA ARG A 56 -11.23 8.31 2.71
C ARG A 56 -10.97 6.80 2.72
N LEU A 57 -11.70 6.04 1.91
CA LEU A 57 -11.47 4.59 1.76
C LEU A 57 -10.09 4.33 1.14
N GLY A 58 -9.73 5.07 0.10
CA GLY A 58 -8.42 5.00 -0.54
C GLY A 58 -7.27 5.36 0.41
N HIS A 59 -7.47 6.30 1.33
CA HIS A 59 -6.48 6.66 2.33
C HIS A 59 -6.14 5.49 3.26
N GLN A 60 -7.15 4.74 3.74
CA GLN A 60 -6.93 3.56 4.58
C GLN A 60 -6.13 2.47 3.86
N VAL A 61 -6.43 2.24 2.58
CA VAL A 61 -5.67 1.31 1.73
C VAL A 61 -4.24 1.82 1.52
N GLY A 62 -4.09 3.10 1.20
CA GLY A 62 -2.80 3.75 0.96
C GLY A 62 -1.84 3.63 2.14
N LEU A 63 -2.32 3.74 3.39
CA LEU A 63 -1.49 3.53 4.58
C LEU A 63 -0.88 2.13 4.63
N ARG A 64 -1.67 1.09 4.30
CA ARG A 64 -1.20 -0.30 4.29
C ARG A 64 -0.25 -0.59 3.11
N VAL A 65 -0.58 -0.04 1.94
CA VAL A 65 0.24 -0.18 0.73
C VAL A 65 1.59 0.51 0.89
N LEU A 66 1.63 1.69 1.53
CA LEU A 66 2.87 2.43 1.79
C LEU A 66 3.87 1.59 2.58
N ASP A 67 3.44 1.02 3.71
CA ASP A 67 4.32 0.19 4.55
C ASP A 67 4.80 -1.06 3.80
N ALA A 68 3.89 -1.71 3.05
CA ALA A 68 4.23 -2.88 2.26
C ALA A 68 5.26 -2.57 1.15
N LEU A 69 5.08 -1.47 0.41
CA LEU A 69 6.01 -1.06 -0.65
C LEU A 69 7.36 -0.60 -0.09
N VAL A 70 7.38 0.15 1.01
CA VAL A 70 8.63 0.60 1.66
C VAL A 70 9.43 -0.60 2.19
N ALA A 71 8.77 -1.60 2.77
CA ALA A 71 9.42 -2.82 3.23
C ALA A 71 10.00 -3.67 2.09
N ARG A 72 9.35 -3.68 0.92
CA ARG A 72 9.79 -4.46 -0.25
C ARG A 72 10.85 -3.78 -1.10
N GLU A 73 10.69 -2.48 -1.35
CA GLU A 73 11.48 -1.79 -2.37
C GLU A 73 12.57 -0.88 -1.79
N LYS A 74 12.46 -0.52 -0.50
CA LYS A 74 13.38 0.43 0.15
C LYS A 74 14.05 -0.11 1.40
N SER A 75 14.02 -1.42 1.61
CA SER A 75 14.58 -2.07 2.81
C SER A 75 14.10 -1.42 4.12
N GLY A 76 12.86 -0.92 4.14
CA GLY A 76 12.28 -0.25 5.30
C GLY A 76 12.61 1.25 5.46
N ARG A 77 13.36 1.88 4.55
CA ARG A 77 13.72 3.30 4.66
C ARG A 77 12.66 4.21 4.04
N ARG A 78 12.07 5.08 4.87
CA ARG A 78 11.12 6.11 4.42
C ARG A 78 11.85 7.32 3.84
N GLU A 79 11.26 7.91 2.81
CA GLU A 79 11.77 9.15 2.21
C GLU A 79 11.49 10.35 3.10
N THR A 80 12.47 11.25 3.21
CA THR A 80 12.37 12.49 4.01
C THR A 80 12.37 13.75 3.14
N LYS A 81 12.67 13.60 1.84
CA LYS A 81 12.69 14.70 0.86
C LYS A 81 11.44 14.65 -0.01
N VAL A 82 10.84 15.82 -0.26
CA VAL A 82 9.62 15.96 -1.09
C VAL A 82 9.82 15.37 -2.48
N LEU A 83 10.95 15.66 -3.14
CA LEU A 83 11.24 15.13 -4.47
C LEU A 83 11.23 13.59 -4.49
N ASN A 84 11.86 12.96 -3.49
CA ASN A 84 11.98 11.51 -3.45
C ASN A 84 10.64 10.83 -3.18
N ILE A 85 9.78 11.42 -2.34
CA ILE A 85 8.45 10.85 -2.11
C ILE A 85 7.55 11.02 -3.34
N LEU A 86 7.69 12.10 -4.11
CA LEU A 86 6.98 12.25 -5.39
C LEU A 86 7.46 11.23 -6.44
N LEU A 87 8.77 10.98 -6.51
CA LEU A 87 9.32 9.92 -7.37
C LEU A 87 8.84 8.52 -6.94
N PHE A 88 8.66 8.31 -5.62
CA PHE A 88 8.06 7.09 -5.10
C PHE A 88 6.60 6.90 -5.54
N VAL A 89 5.80 7.96 -5.56
CA VAL A 89 4.43 7.90 -6.08
C VAL A 89 4.42 7.62 -7.58
N LYS A 90 5.27 8.30 -8.36
CA LYS A 90 5.36 8.11 -9.82
C LYS A 90 5.80 6.70 -10.22
N GLY A 91 6.73 6.10 -9.48
CA GLY A 91 7.30 4.80 -9.81
C GLY A 91 6.60 3.67 -9.06
N PRO A 92 7.10 3.27 -7.88
CA PRO A 92 6.61 2.14 -7.09
C PRO A 92 5.09 2.04 -6.91
N VAL A 93 4.41 3.17 -6.68
CA VAL A 93 2.96 3.16 -6.41
C VAL A 93 2.12 3.01 -7.69
N TRP A 94 2.62 3.47 -8.83
CA TRP A 94 1.86 3.53 -10.10
C TRP A 94 2.21 2.41 -11.10
N ARG A 95 3.15 1.52 -10.74
CA ARG A 95 3.47 0.32 -11.53
C ARG A 95 2.40 -0.76 -11.39
#